data_AF-A0A2E8SSY0-F1
#
_entry.id   AF-A0A2E8SSY0-F1
#
_cell.length_a   1.000
_cell.length_b   1.000
_cell.length_c   1.000
_cell.angle_alpha   90.00
_cell.angle_beta   90.00
_cell.angle_gamma   90.00
#
_symmetry.space_group_name_H-M   'P 1'
#
loop_
_entity.id
_entity.type
_entity.pdbx_description
1 polymer ?
#
loop_
_entity_poly.entity_id
_entity_poly.type
_entity_poly.pdbx_seq_one_letter_code
_entity_poly.pdbx_strand_id
1 'polypeptide(L)'
;MKEEFEKLAASGKIRAANVDTLVQLATEGFCMHKSWGFGQIKTVDVVLGKLSVDFDGREGHAIDLAFAPKILTPIAKSHIEARKATDMDGLKQMAALHHDEVIKVIVDSYGNLATTDKVRDVLVPNVVEADDYKKWWETARREMKKGGHFKVPTKKTEAIEYQSEDIPLQERLLRDFTDARGLKARLPIAVDLGKSAADLDDKAAAAEVTLTKLNEEISSHARTQSALALEAVMVRDDLAQALGAAVGEDAPAESAIWDGESKLSEIIPA
;
A
#
# COMPACT_ATOMS: atom_id res chain seq x y z
N MET A 1 33.90 -12.75 11.15
CA MET A 1 33.03 -11.57 11.31
C MET A 1 32.36 -11.47 12.68
N LYS A 2 31.30 -12.23 13.02
CA LYS A 2 30.61 -12.05 14.32
C LYS A 2 31.54 -12.23 15.53
N GLU A 3 32.30 -13.33 15.57
CA GLU A 3 33.27 -13.59 16.63
C GLU A 3 34.34 -12.49 16.77
N GLU A 4 34.71 -11.83 15.68
CA GLU A 4 35.71 -10.75 15.70
C GLU A 4 35.16 -9.49 16.34
N PHE A 5 33.90 -9.14 16.04
CA PHE A 5 33.22 -8.05 16.74
C PHE A 5 32.98 -8.36 18.21
N GLU A 6 32.66 -9.60 18.57
CA GLU A 6 32.53 -10.01 19.97
C GLU A 6 33.87 -9.87 20.72
N LYS A 7 35.00 -10.23 20.11
CA LYS A 7 36.34 -9.99 20.67
C LYS A 7 36.62 -8.49 20.87
N LEU A 8 36.26 -7.65 19.90
CA LEU A 8 36.39 -6.19 20.01
C LEU A 8 35.50 -5.60 21.12
N ALA A 9 34.31 -6.17 21.33
CA ALA A 9 33.41 -5.79 22.41
C ALA A 9 33.99 -6.21 23.77
N ALA A 10 34.51 -7.42 23.89
CA ALA A 10 35.17 -7.92 25.10
C ALA A 10 36.41 -7.09 25.47
N SER A 11 37.14 -6.56 24.47
CA SER A 11 38.27 -5.64 24.70
C SER A 11 37.85 -4.18 24.93
N GLY A 12 36.56 -3.87 24.98
CA GLY A 12 36.04 -2.52 25.21
C GLY A 12 36.20 -1.53 24.04
N LYS A 13 36.63 -2.01 22.86
CA LYS A 13 36.82 -1.15 21.66
C LYS A 13 35.49 -0.77 21.01
N ILE A 14 34.49 -1.63 21.13
CA ILE A 14 33.11 -1.36 20.73
C ILE A 14 32.15 -1.75 21.85
N ARG A 15 30.89 -1.31 21.76
CA ARG A 15 29.84 -1.73 22.70
C ARG A 15 29.28 -3.10 22.28
N ALA A 16 29.01 -3.98 23.25
CA ALA A 16 28.37 -5.28 22.98
C ALA A 16 27.03 -5.14 22.24
N ALA A 17 26.23 -4.13 22.59
CA ALA A 17 24.95 -3.84 21.92
C ALA A 17 25.08 -3.46 20.43
N ASN A 18 26.29 -3.10 19.97
CA ASN A 18 26.54 -2.70 18.59
C ASN A 18 26.98 -3.87 17.69
N VAL A 19 27.25 -5.05 18.27
CA VAL A 19 27.80 -6.21 17.55
C VAL A 19 26.87 -6.63 16.42
N ASP A 20 25.58 -6.81 16.69
CA ASP A 20 24.63 -7.28 15.66
C ASP A 20 24.48 -6.28 14.51
N THR A 21 24.45 -4.97 14.78
CA THR A 21 24.42 -3.94 13.73
C THR A 21 25.68 -3.97 12.87
N LEU A 22 26.86 -4.15 13.46
CA LEU A 22 28.12 -4.27 12.71
C LEU A 22 28.19 -5.56 11.89
N VAL A 23 27.65 -6.67 12.42
CA VAL A 23 27.50 -7.92 11.67
C VAL A 23 26.58 -7.70 10.46
N GLN A 24 25.46 -7.02 10.62
CA GLN A 24 24.55 -6.70 9.50
C GLN A 24 25.24 -5.82 8.46
N LEU A 25 25.92 -4.74 8.87
CA LEU A 25 26.68 -3.88 7.96
C LEU A 25 27.70 -4.70 7.15
N ALA A 26 28.46 -5.57 7.82
CA ALA A 26 29.45 -6.42 7.16
C ALA A 26 28.83 -7.50 6.24
N THR A 27 27.68 -8.06 6.60
CA THR A 27 27.06 -9.19 5.89
C THR A 27 26.26 -8.71 4.68
N GLU A 28 25.47 -7.65 4.87
CA GLU A 28 24.68 -7.05 3.80
C GLU A 28 25.56 -6.23 2.86
N GLY A 29 26.56 -5.52 3.40
CA GLY A 29 27.48 -4.68 2.63
C GLY A 29 26.89 -3.33 2.22
N PHE A 30 25.73 -2.96 2.74
CA PHE A 30 25.04 -1.72 2.39
C PHE A 30 24.50 -1.01 3.62
N CYS A 31 24.41 0.31 3.54
CA CYS A 31 23.90 1.15 4.61
C CYS A 31 23.22 2.42 4.10
N MET A 32 22.50 3.08 5.00
CA MET A 32 21.93 4.41 4.82
C MET A 32 22.50 5.36 5.87
N HIS A 33 23.00 6.51 5.42
CA HIS A 33 23.42 7.61 6.28
C HIS A 33 22.42 8.76 6.18
N LYS A 34 22.05 9.37 7.31
CA LYS A 34 21.01 10.42 7.37
C LYS A 34 21.26 11.60 6.42
N SER A 35 22.53 12.01 6.26
CA SER A 35 22.89 13.18 5.46
C SER A 35 23.52 12.85 4.11
N TRP A 36 24.00 11.61 3.92
CA TRP A 36 24.75 11.23 2.72
C TRP A 36 24.03 10.18 1.88
N GLY A 37 22.89 9.67 2.37
CA GLY A 37 22.10 8.68 1.65
C GLY A 37 22.75 7.31 1.64
N PHE A 38 22.54 6.60 0.54
CA PHE A 38 23.00 5.23 0.33
C PHE A 38 24.53 5.14 0.36
N GLY A 39 25.03 4.11 1.04
CA GLY A 39 26.45 3.80 1.08
C GLY A 39 26.72 2.32 0.86
N GLN A 40 27.69 2.00 0.00
CA GLN A 40 28.19 0.64 -0.19
C GLN A 40 29.45 0.42 0.62
N ILE A 41 29.43 -0.58 1.50
CA ILE A 41 30.58 -0.93 2.33
C ILE A 41 31.57 -1.72 1.46
N LYS A 42 32.79 -1.20 1.33
CA LYS A 42 33.87 -1.83 0.55
C LYS A 42 34.75 -2.69 1.43
N THR A 43 35.08 -2.21 2.63
CA THR A 43 35.96 -2.93 3.55
C THR A 43 35.50 -2.79 4.99
N VAL A 44 35.76 -3.84 5.77
CA VAL A 44 35.58 -3.86 7.23
C VAL A 44 36.89 -4.38 7.81
N ASP A 45 37.65 -3.47 8.43
CA ASP A 45 38.95 -3.76 9.03
C ASP A 45 38.82 -3.76 10.56
N VAL A 46 38.72 -4.96 11.12
CA VAL A 46 38.64 -5.18 12.58
C VAL A 46 39.96 -4.91 13.29
N VAL A 47 41.10 -4.92 12.58
CA VAL A 47 42.42 -4.64 13.14
C VAL A 47 42.59 -3.15 13.35
N LEU A 48 42.30 -2.36 12.32
CA LEU A 48 42.32 -0.90 12.37
C LEU A 48 41.10 -0.30 13.07
N GLY A 49 40.06 -1.08 13.29
CA GLY A 49 38.84 -0.62 13.93
C GLY A 49 37.97 0.24 13.01
N LYS A 50 38.08 0.07 11.69
CA LYS A 50 37.46 0.97 10.69
C LYS A 50 36.69 0.20 9.62
N LEU A 51 35.73 0.88 9.01
CA LEU A 51 35.06 0.43 7.80
C LEU A 51 35.15 1.52 6.73
N SER A 52 35.26 1.13 5.46
CA SER A 52 35.27 2.04 4.32
C SER A 52 33.94 1.93 3.57
N VAL A 53 33.28 3.07 3.35
CA VAL A 53 32.01 3.17 2.63
C VAL A 53 32.14 4.11 1.46
N ASP A 54 31.62 3.70 0.31
CA ASP A 54 31.41 4.57 -0.84
C ASP A 54 30.01 5.16 -0.74
N PHE A 55 29.94 6.47 -0.50
CA PHE A 55 28.72 7.26 -0.66
C PHE A 55 28.79 8.06 -1.96
N ASP A 56 27.66 8.60 -2.41
CA ASP A 56 27.64 9.53 -3.53
C ASP A 56 28.54 10.75 -3.26
N GLY A 57 29.48 11.00 -4.18
CA GLY A 57 30.50 12.03 -4.06
C GLY A 57 31.54 11.83 -2.94
N ARG A 58 31.57 10.68 -2.25
CA ARG A 58 32.52 10.37 -1.16
C ARG A 58 32.94 8.91 -1.16
N GLU A 59 33.75 8.55 -2.14
CA GLU A 59 34.32 7.21 -2.24
C GLU A 59 35.37 6.95 -1.15
N GLY A 60 35.40 5.73 -0.63
CA GLY A 60 36.39 5.25 0.33
C GLY A 60 36.29 5.86 1.73
N HIS A 61 35.16 6.49 2.10
CA HIS A 61 35.05 7.22 3.35
C HIS A 61 35.22 6.29 4.57
N ALA A 62 36.27 6.53 5.35
CA ALA A 62 36.62 5.71 6.50
C ALA A 62 35.85 6.13 7.76
N ILE A 63 35.11 5.19 8.36
CA ILE A 63 34.31 5.38 9.57
C ILE A 63 34.78 4.40 10.65
N ASP A 64 34.90 4.88 11.89
CA ASP A 64 35.25 4.06 13.05
C ASP A 64 34.14 3.04 13.38
N LEU A 65 34.49 1.77 13.62
CA LEU A 65 33.54 0.71 13.95
C LEU A 65 32.74 1.02 15.22
N ALA A 66 33.35 1.72 16.18
CA ALA A 66 32.66 2.16 17.40
C ALA A 66 31.60 3.24 17.14
N PHE A 67 31.71 3.96 16.01
CA PHE A 67 30.85 5.08 15.66
C PHE A 67 29.81 4.74 14.57
N ALA A 68 30.14 3.82 13.66
CA ALA A 68 29.28 3.45 12.55
C ALA A 68 27.82 3.11 12.94
N PRO A 69 27.54 2.31 13.98
CA PRO A 69 26.15 1.98 14.36
C PRO A 69 25.33 3.18 14.85
N LYS A 70 25.97 4.32 15.12
CA LYS A 70 25.29 5.56 15.55
C LYS A 70 24.83 6.41 14.38
N ILE A 71 25.44 6.24 13.20
CA ILE A 71 25.21 7.10 12.03
C ILE A 71 24.77 6.33 10.79
N LEU A 72 25.00 5.01 10.76
CA LEU A 72 24.62 4.12 9.66
C LEU A 72 23.49 3.20 10.08
N THR A 73 22.48 3.11 9.22
CA THR A 73 21.45 2.07 9.30
C THR A 73 21.80 0.99 8.27
N PRO A 74 22.02 -0.27 8.66
CA PRO A 74 22.22 -1.35 7.70
C PRO A 74 20.98 -1.50 6.81
N ILE A 75 21.18 -1.81 5.53
CA ILE A 75 20.08 -2.15 4.62
C ILE A 75 20.38 -3.48 3.95
N ALA A 76 19.34 -4.26 3.66
CA ALA A 76 19.48 -5.57 3.04
C ALA A 76 19.94 -5.47 1.58
N LYS A 77 20.58 -6.53 1.06
CA LYS A 77 20.91 -6.64 -0.38
C LYS A 77 19.69 -6.54 -1.30
N SER A 78 18.53 -6.97 -0.79
CA SER A 78 17.26 -6.89 -1.50
C SER A 78 16.68 -5.48 -1.57
N HIS A 79 17.19 -4.53 -0.78
CA HIS A 79 16.72 -3.14 -0.74
C HIS A 79 16.92 -2.47 -2.11
N ILE A 80 15.99 -1.62 -2.53
CA ILE A 80 15.96 -1.04 -3.87
C ILE A 80 17.25 -0.26 -4.23
N GLU A 81 17.79 0.54 -3.31
CA GLU A 81 19.07 1.24 -3.53
C GLU A 81 20.26 0.28 -3.66
N ALA A 82 20.28 -0.83 -2.92
CA ALA A 82 21.31 -1.85 -3.04
C ALA A 82 21.21 -2.56 -4.41
N ARG A 83 20.00 -2.83 -4.90
CA ARG A 83 19.77 -3.36 -6.25
C ARG A 83 20.19 -2.38 -7.34
N LYS A 84 19.88 -1.09 -7.20
CA LYS A 84 20.35 -0.05 -8.15
C LYS A 84 21.88 -0.03 -8.27
N ALA A 85 22.59 -0.26 -7.17
CA ALA A 85 24.05 -0.28 -7.16
C ALA A 85 24.66 -1.60 -7.67
N THR A 86 23.96 -2.73 -7.55
CA THR A 86 24.53 -4.07 -7.85
C THR A 86 23.98 -4.73 -9.11
N ASP A 87 22.74 -4.44 -9.48
CA ASP A 87 22.01 -5.07 -10.57
C ASP A 87 20.98 -4.10 -11.17
N MET A 88 21.48 -3.04 -11.82
CA MET A 88 20.63 -2.05 -12.48
C MET A 88 19.86 -2.66 -13.68
N ASP A 89 20.51 -3.51 -14.46
CA ASP A 89 19.90 -4.12 -15.65
C ASP A 89 18.79 -5.10 -15.28
N GLY A 90 19.00 -5.94 -14.27
CA GLY A 90 17.96 -6.81 -13.73
C GLY A 90 16.79 -6.01 -13.14
N LEU A 91 17.06 -4.88 -12.47
CA LEU A 91 16.02 -3.98 -11.98
C LEU A 91 15.22 -3.34 -13.12
N LYS A 92 15.85 -2.92 -14.22
CA LYS A 92 15.17 -2.41 -15.42
C LYS A 92 14.31 -3.47 -16.08
N GLN A 93 14.81 -4.70 -16.18
CA GLN A 93 14.03 -5.83 -16.72
C GLN A 93 12.81 -6.14 -15.84
N MET A 94 12.99 -6.15 -14.52
CA MET A 94 11.89 -6.34 -13.57
C MET A 94 10.87 -5.21 -13.71
N ALA A 95 11.30 -3.95 -13.84
CA ALA A 95 10.40 -2.82 -14.06
C ALA A 95 9.64 -2.93 -15.40
N ALA A 96 10.20 -3.58 -16.43
CA ALA A 96 9.52 -3.76 -17.70
C ALA A 96 8.49 -4.91 -17.71
N LEU A 97 8.68 -5.93 -16.87
CA LEU A 97 7.91 -7.19 -16.94
C LEU A 97 7.02 -7.45 -15.71
N HIS A 98 7.42 -6.93 -14.54
CA HIS A 98 6.83 -7.25 -13.23
C HIS A 98 6.72 -5.96 -12.39
N HIS A 99 5.79 -5.09 -12.74
CA HIS A 99 5.71 -3.75 -12.15
C HIS A 99 5.35 -3.80 -10.67
N ASP A 100 4.43 -4.69 -10.31
CA ASP A 100 3.99 -4.95 -8.94
C ASP A 100 5.12 -5.50 -8.07
N GLU A 101 5.98 -6.38 -8.59
CA GLU A 101 7.16 -6.87 -7.86
C GLU A 101 8.15 -5.75 -7.55
N VAL A 102 8.38 -4.81 -8.48
CA VAL A 102 9.23 -3.64 -8.21
C VAL A 102 8.62 -2.78 -7.09
N ILE A 103 7.30 -2.58 -7.11
CA ILE A 103 6.63 -1.82 -6.05
C ILE A 103 6.74 -2.56 -4.72
N LYS A 104 6.60 -3.89 -4.70
CA LYS A 104 6.83 -4.69 -3.49
C LYS A 104 8.22 -4.46 -2.92
N VAL A 105 9.25 -4.50 -3.77
CA VAL A 105 10.64 -4.24 -3.33
C VAL A 105 10.78 -2.84 -2.73
N ILE A 106 10.13 -1.82 -3.29
CA ILE A 106 10.14 -0.45 -2.75
C ILE A 106 9.41 -0.40 -1.41
N VAL A 107 8.26 -1.06 -1.28
CA VAL A 107 7.49 -1.14 -0.02
C VAL A 107 8.30 -1.85 1.06
N ASP A 108 8.92 -2.98 0.76
CA ASP A 108 9.79 -3.71 1.69
C ASP A 108 11.04 -2.89 2.09
N SER A 109 11.52 -2.02 1.19
CA SER A 109 12.68 -1.17 1.42
C SER A 109 12.38 0.02 2.35
N TYR A 110 11.24 0.69 2.15
CA TYR A 110 10.94 1.97 2.80
C TYR A 110 9.79 1.91 3.82
N GLY A 111 9.00 0.84 3.85
CA GLY A 111 7.83 0.68 4.71
C GLY A 111 6.89 1.88 4.59
N ASN A 112 6.62 2.55 5.71
CA ASN A 112 5.74 3.73 5.78
C ASN A 112 6.22 4.95 4.97
N LEU A 113 7.44 4.92 4.44
CA LEU A 113 7.94 5.96 3.54
C LEU A 113 7.71 5.63 2.06
N ALA A 114 7.20 4.45 1.73
CA ALA A 114 6.89 4.01 0.37
C ALA A 114 5.61 4.67 -0.17
N THR A 115 5.63 5.99 -0.32
CA THR A 115 4.53 6.75 -0.92
C THR A 115 4.55 6.68 -2.45
N THR A 116 3.47 7.10 -3.11
CA THR A 116 3.43 7.19 -4.58
C THR A 116 4.53 8.11 -5.12
N ASP A 117 4.83 9.20 -4.41
CA ASP A 117 5.91 10.11 -4.81
C ASP A 117 7.28 9.46 -4.58
N LYS A 118 7.47 8.71 -3.49
CA LYS A 118 8.71 7.96 -3.25
C LYS A 118 8.99 6.92 -4.34
N VAL A 119 7.96 6.21 -4.83
CA VAL A 119 8.11 5.26 -5.95
C VAL A 119 8.67 5.97 -7.17
N ARG A 120 8.13 7.15 -7.51
CA ARG A 120 8.63 7.96 -8.62
C ARG A 120 10.08 8.38 -8.41
N ASP A 121 10.40 8.94 -7.24
CA ASP A 121 11.75 9.44 -6.92
C ASP A 121 12.83 8.35 -7.02
N VAL A 122 12.48 7.12 -6.67
CA VAL A 122 13.41 6.00 -6.63
C VAL A 122 13.66 5.43 -8.03
N LEU A 123 12.62 5.37 -8.86
CA LEU A 123 12.66 4.77 -10.19
C LEU A 123 13.11 5.76 -11.28
N VAL A 124 12.74 7.04 -11.19
CA VAL A 124 13.02 8.04 -12.23
C VAL A 124 14.31 8.81 -11.89
N PRO A 125 15.19 9.08 -12.87
CA PRO A 125 15.18 8.61 -14.26
C PRO A 125 15.91 7.28 -14.47
N ASN A 126 16.52 6.71 -13.40
CA ASN A 126 17.54 5.68 -13.55
C ASN A 126 17.01 4.31 -14.00
N VAL A 127 15.78 3.96 -13.62
CA VAL A 127 15.11 2.67 -13.88
C VAL A 127 14.03 2.84 -14.93
N VAL A 128 13.23 3.90 -14.81
CA VAL A 128 12.16 4.26 -15.73
C VAL A 128 12.38 5.70 -16.18
N GLU A 129 12.31 5.93 -17.49
CA GLU A 129 12.43 7.27 -18.05
C GLU A 129 11.26 8.16 -17.59
N ALA A 130 11.53 9.46 -17.41
CA ALA A 130 10.56 10.39 -16.84
C ALA A 130 9.26 10.49 -17.66
N ASP A 131 9.37 10.40 -18.99
CA ASP A 131 8.25 10.51 -19.93
C ASP A 131 7.37 9.25 -19.92
N ASP A 132 7.96 8.07 -19.68
CA ASP A 132 7.26 6.79 -19.66
C ASP A 132 6.64 6.47 -18.29
N TYR A 133 7.09 7.13 -17.22
CA TYR A 133 6.67 6.85 -15.85
C TYR A 133 5.15 6.88 -15.66
N LYS A 134 4.44 7.81 -16.31
CA LYS A 134 2.98 7.91 -16.18
C LYS A 134 2.28 6.63 -16.66
N LYS A 135 2.68 6.13 -17.84
CA LYS A 135 2.12 4.91 -18.45
C LYS A 135 2.53 3.67 -17.66
N TRP A 136 3.79 3.63 -17.23
CA TRP A 136 4.31 2.58 -16.35
C TRP A 136 3.49 2.46 -15.07
N TRP A 137 3.22 3.58 -14.41
CA TRP A 137 2.49 3.63 -13.15
C TRP A 137 1.01 3.24 -13.29
N GLU A 138 0.35 3.60 -14.39
CA GLU A 138 -1.02 3.15 -14.68
C GLU A 138 -1.09 1.62 -14.84
N THR A 139 -0.08 1.03 -15.50
CA THR A 139 0.04 -0.43 -15.66
C THR A 139 0.26 -1.11 -14.32
N ALA A 140 1.20 -0.60 -13.53
CA ALA A 140 1.52 -1.11 -12.20
C ALA A 140 0.30 -1.06 -11.26
N ARG A 141 -0.47 0.03 -11.29
CA ARG A 141 -1.72 0.15 -10.51
C ARG A 141 -2.75 -0.90 -10.88
N ARG A 142 -2.87 -1.24 -12.17
CA ARG A 142 -3.80 -2.27 -12.63
C ARG A 142 -3.36 -3.65 -12.16
N GLU A 143 -2.07 -3.95 -12.24
CA GLU A 143 -1.50 -5.21 -11.74
C GLU A 143 -1.68 -5.34 -10.23
N MET A 144 -1.35 -4.30 -9.46
CA MET A 144 -1.57 -4.24 -8.01
C MET A 144 -3.04 -4.44 -7.62
N LYS A 145 -3.98 -3.82 -8.34
CA LYS A 145 -5.42 -3.99 -8.08
C LYS A 145 -5.88 -5.43 -8.34
N LYS A 146 -5.32 -6.07 -9.39
CA LYS A 146 -5.65 -7.45 -9.76
C LYS A 146 -5.06 -8.47 -8.80
N GLY A 147 -3.85 -8.25 -8.31
CA GLY A 147 -3.14 -9.19 -7.44
C GLY A 147 -3.55 -9.15 -5.97
N GLY A 148 -4.44 -8.24 -5.54
CA GLY A 148 -5.03 -8.24 -4.19
C GLY A 148 -4.10 -7.86 -3.02
N HIS A 149 -2.79 -8.03 -3.16
CA HIS A 149 -1.80 -7.81 -2.11
C HIS A 149 -1.52 -6.35 -1.74
N PHE A 150 -1.89 -5.41 -2.60
CA PHE A 150 -1.55 -4.00 -2.42
C PHE A 150 -2.76 -3.17 -2.06
N LYS A 151 -2.61 -2.36 -1.01
CA LYS A 151 -3.53 -1.27 -0.70
C LYS A 151 -2.89 0.04 -1.13
N VAL A 152 -3.31 0.51 -2.31
CA VAL A 152 -2.87 1.78 -2.88
C VAL A 152 -3.71 2.91 -2.28
N PRO A 153 -3.10 3.89 -1.57
CA PRO A 153 -3.85 4.98 -0.95
C PRO A 153 -4.37 5.97 -1.99
N THR A 154 -5.47 6.67 -1.65
CA THR A 154 -6.03 7.74 -2.48
C THR A 154 -5.22 9.03 -2.39
N LYS A 155 -4.53 9.26 -1.26
CA LYS A 155 -3.64 10.41 -1.07
C LYS A 155 -2.20 10.03 -1.39
N LYS A 156 -1.52 10.86 -2.18
CA LYS A 156 -0.11 10.64 -2.56
C LYS A 156 0.87 10.66 -1.38
N THR A 157 0.47 11.28 -0.26
CA THR A 157 1.26 11.39 0.97
C THR A 157 1.17 10.15 1.86
N GLU A 158 0.21 9.26 1.61
CA GLU A 158 0.03 8.03 2.38
C GLU A 158 0.88 6.91 1.75
N ALA A 159 1.31 5.95 2.57
CA ALA A 159 2.16 4.85 2.15
C ALA A 159 1.36 3.78 1.40
N ILE A 160 1.99 3.16 0.42
CA ILE A 160 1.49 1.94 -0.20
C ILE A 160 1.72 0.80 0.80
N GLU A 161 0.67 0.09 1.17
CA GLU A 161 0.76 -1.06 2.06
C GLU A 161 0.76 -2.36 1.25
N TYR A 162 1.68 -3.26 1.57
CA TYR A 162 1.72 -4.63 1.05
C TYR A 162 1.25 -5.60 2.13
N GLN A 163 0.38 -6.54 1.77
CA GLN A 163 -0.11 -7.60 2.65
C GLN A 163 0.31 -8.95 2.07
N SER A 164 0.90 -9.78 2.93
CA SER A 164 1.43 -11.10 2.54
C SER A 164 0.32 -12.08 2.15
N GLU A 165 -0.86 -11.94 2.74
CA GLU A 165 -2.05 -12.69 2.35
C GLU A 165 -2.72 -11.98 1.17
N ASP A 166 -2.99 -12.74 0.11
CA ASP A 166 -3.86 -12.28 -0.96
C ASP A 166 -5.27 -12.24 -0.40
N ILE A 167 -5.80 -11.05 -0.17
CA ILE A 167 -7.23 -10.88 0.09
C ILE A 167 -7.85 -10.61 -1.27
N PRO A 168 -8.64 -11.54 -1.83
CA PRO A 168 -9.26 -11.36 -3.13
C PRO A 168 -10.02 -10.03 -3.19
N LEU A 169 -10.04 -9.41 -4.37
CA LEU A 169 -10.67 -8.09 -4.58
C LEU A 169 -12.09 -8.03 -3.99
N GLN A 170 -12.85 -9.11 -4.17
CA GLN A 170 -14.19 -9.25 -3.61
C GLN A 170 -14.19 -9.20 -2.09
N GLU A 171 -13.36 -10.00 -1.42
CA GLU A 171 -13.31 -10.05 0.05
C GLU A 171 -12.92 -8.70 0.63
N ARG A 172 -11.95 -8.00 0.01
CA ARG A 172 -11.54 -6.66 0.42
C ARG A 172 -12.69 -5.66 0.32
N LEU A 173 -13.38 -5.62 -0.82
CA LEU A 173 -14.50 -4.70 -1.03
C LEU A 173 -15.69 -5.01 -0.13
N LEU A 174 -15.98 -6.29 0.13
CA LEU A 174 -17.02 -6.71 1.06
C LEU A 174 -16.67 -6.37 2.51
N ARG A 175 -15.39 -6.50 2.89
CA ARG A 175 -14.91 -6.08 4.21
C ARG A 175 -15.04 -4.58 4.40
N ASP A 176 -14.54 -3.78 3.44
CA ASP A 176 -14.66 -2.32 3.49
C ASP A 176 -16.14 -1.88 3.59
N PHE A 177 -17.03 -2.53 2.84
CA PHE A 177 -18.48 -2.28 2.89
C PHE A 177 -19.10 -2.64 4.24
N THR A 178 -18.67 -3.75 4.84
CA THR A 178 -19.17 -4.23 6.14
C THR A 178 -18.69 -3.33 7.28
N ASP A 179 -17.42 -2.92 7.25
CA ASP A 179 -16.76 -2.08 8.26
C ASP A 179 -17.24 -0.62 8.23
N ALA A 180 -17.68 -0.12 7.06
CA ALA A 180 -18.21 1.22 6.91
C ALA A 180 -19.44 1.44 7.80
N ARG A 181 -19.47 2.56 8.53
CA ARG A 181 -20.52 2.85 9.52
C ARG A 181 -21.59 3.78 8.94
N GLY A 182 -22.74 3.20 8.64
CA GLY A 182 -23.95 3.91 8.21
C GLY A 182 -24.07 4.05 6.70
N LEU A 183 -25.29 4.33 6.24
CA LEU A 183 -25.67 4.29 4.83
C LEU A 183 -24.79 5.19 3.96
N LYS A 184 -24.59 6.44 4.38
CA LYS A 184 -23.77 7.43 3.66
C LYS A 184 -22.32 6.99 3.44
N ALA A 185 -21.72 6.25 4.37
CA ALA A 185 -20.35 5.75 4.24
C ALA A 185 -20.28 4.52 3.31
N ARG A 186 -21.35 3.75 3.21
CA ARG A 186 -21.42 2.54 2.37
C ARG A 186 -21.66 2.84 0.89
N LEU A 187 -22.39 3.89 0.55
CA LEU A 187 -22.69 4.25 -0.85
C LEU A 187 -21.46 4.34 -1.77
N PRO A 188 -20.37 5.06 -1.44
CA PRO A 188 -19.21 5.11 -2.32
C PRO A 188 -18.56 3.72 -2.53
N ILE A 189 -18.62 2.85 -1.52
CA ILE A 189 -18.07 1.49 -1.59
C ILE A 189 -18.94 0.60 -2.47
N ALA A 190 -20.28 0.73 -2.37
CA ALA A 190 -21.23 0.07 -3.26
C ALA A 190 -21.02 0.49 -4.73
N VAL A 191 -20.77 1.77 -4.99
CA VAL A 191 -20.43 2.27 -6.33
C VAL A 191 -19.11 1.64 -6.82
N ASP A 192 -18.09 1.55 -5.97
CA ASP A 192 -16.79 0.96 -6.36
C ASP A 192 -16.85 -0.57 -6.54
N LEU A 193 -17.72 -1.26 -5.80
CA LEU A 193 -18.11 -2.65 -6.04
C LEU A 193 -18.72 -2.82 -7.43
N GLY A 194 -19.69 -1.96 -7.80
CA GLY A 194 -20.32 -1.98 -9.12
C GLY A 194 -19.31 -1.77 -10.25
N LYS A 195 -18.42 -0.79 -10.13
CA LYS A 195 -17.33 -0.55 -11.10
C LYS A 195 -16.36 -1.72 -11.23
N SER A 196 -16.21 -2.51 -10.16
CA SER A 196 -15.30 -3.65 -10.12
C SER A 196 -16.01 -4.98 -10.38
N ALA A 197 -17.30 -4.97 -10.75
CA ALA A 197 -18.13 -6.17 -10.88
C ALA A 197 -17.61 -7.19 -11.91
N ALA A 198 -16.84 -6.77 -12.92
CA ALA A 198 -16.23 -7.66 -13.89
C ALA A 198 -15.06 -8.49 -13.31
N ASP A 199 -14.45 -8.00 -12.23
CA ASP A 199 -13.26 -8.55 -11.59
C ASP A 199 -13.61 -9.31 -10.28
N LEU A 200 -14.90 -9.51 -9.98
CA LEU A 200 -15.36 -10.25 -8.79
C LEU A 200 -15.48 -11.75 -9.09
N ASP A 201 -15.01 -12.58 -8.16
CA ASP A 201 -14.99 -14.03 -8.29
C ASP A 201 -16.39 -14.66 -8.13
N ASP A 202 -17.18 -14.18 -7.16
CA ASP A 202 -18.53 -14.63 -6.86
C ASP A 202 -19.49 -13.44 -6.69
N LYS A 203 -20.04 -13.00 -7.83
CA LYS A 203 -20.99 -11.88 -7.88
C LYS A 203 -22.28 -12.15 -7.10
N ALA A 204 -22.68 -13.42 -6.97
CA ALA A 204 -23.90 -13.78 -6.27
C ALA A 204 -23.73 -13.58 -4.75
N ALA A 205 -22.62 -14.06 -4.18
CA ALA A 205 -22.29 -13.80 -2.78
C ALA A 205 -22.12 -12.30 -2.50
N ALA A 206 -21.48 -11.56 -3.41
CA ALA A 206 -21.32 -10.12 -3.27
C ALA A 206 -22.67 -9.39 -3.26
N ALA A 207 -23.59 -9.79 -4.15
CA ALA A 207 -24.94 -9.24 -4.21
C ALA A 207 -25.74 -9.56 -2.95
N GLU A 208 -25.69 -10.79 -2.45
CA GLU A 208 -26.40 -11.20 -1.24
C GLU A 208 -26.01 -10.33 -0.04
N VAL A 209 -24.71 -10.14 0.21
CA VAL A 209 -24.23 -9.33 1.34
C VAL A 209 -24.62 -7.86 1.19
N THR A 210 -24.34 -7.29 0.02
CA THR A 210 -24.44 -5.83 -0.19
C THR A 210 -25.88 -5.38 -0.35
N LEU A 211 -26.68 -6.05 -1.18
CA LEU A 211 -28.07 -5.68 -1.44
C LEU A 211 -28.96 -5.90 -0.21
N THR A 212 -28.73 -6.98 0.55
CA THR A 212 -29.44 -7.21 1.83
C THR A 212 -29.19 -6.04 2.76
N LYS A 213 -27.92 -5.64 2.94
CA LYS A 213 -27.60 -4.55 3.87
C LYS A 213 -28.13 -3.21 3.41
N LEU A 214 -28.06 -2.91 2.11
CA LEU A 214 -28.63 -1.69 1.55
C LEU A 214 -30.15 -1.66 1.74
N ASN A 215 -30.86 -2.76 1.53
CA ASN A 215 -32.31 -2.83 1.73
C ASN A 215 -32.72 -2.56 3.20
N GLU A 216 -31.99 -3.14 4.16
CA GLU A 216 -32.18 -2.85 5.59
C GLU A 216 -32.00 -1.36 5.90
N GLU A 217 -30.90 -0.77 5.43
CA GLU A 217 -30.57 0.61 5.76
C GLU A 217 -31.46 1.61 5.02
N ILE A 218 -31.80 1.39 3.76
CA ILE A 218 -32.77 2.20 3.02
C ILE A 218 -34.10 2.23 3.77
N SER A 219 -34.60 1.06 4.20
CA SER A 219 -35.85 0.96 4.97
C SER A 219 -35.78 1.74 6.28
N SER A 220 -34.66 1.65 6.99
CA SER A 220 -34.44 2.38 8.24
C SER A 220 -34.35 3.90 8.05
N HIS A 221 -33.89 4.37 6.90
CA HIS A 221 -33.64 5.79 6.63
C HIS A 221 -34.76 6.45 5.82
N ALA A 222 -35.68 5.68 5.23
CA ALA A 222 -36.74 6.16 4.34
C ALA A 222 -37.58 7.32 4.92
N ARG A 223 -37.85 7.33 6.23
CA ARG A 223 -38.67 8.38 6.88
C ARG A 223 -37.86 9.54 7.44
N THR A 224 -36.62 9.29 7.88
CA THR A 224 -35.82 10.27 8.62
C THR A 224 -34.79 10.96 7.75
N GLN A 225 -34.38 10.33 6.66
CA GLN A 225 -33.38 10.78 5.70
C GLN A 225 -33.75 10.32 4.28
N SER A 226 -34.97 10.66 3.86
CA SER A 226 -35.56 10.28 2.57
C SER A 226 -34.65 10.55 1.36
N ALA A 227 -34.02 11.73 1.30
CA ALA A 227 -33.08 12.07 0.23
C ALA A 227 -31.88 11.10 0.15
N LEU A 228 -31.32 10.71 1.29
CA LEU A 228 -30.22 9.72 1.35
C LEU A 228 -30.73 8.31 1.00
N ALA A 229 -31.95 7.98 1.41
CA ALA A 229 -32.58 6.70 1.09
C ALA A 229 -32.86 6.58 -0.42
N LEU A 230 -33.26 7.67 -1.10
CA LEU A 230 -33.45 7.72 -2.55
C LEU A 230 -32.11 7.56 -3.30
N GLU A 231 -31.06 8.29 -2.89
CA GLU A 231 -29.72 8.11 -3.46
C GLU A 231 -29.25 6.65 -3.30
N ALA A 232 -29.52 6.06 -2.14
CA ALA A 232 -29.18 4.67 -1.87
C ALA A 232 -29.95 3.65 -2.72
N VAL A 233 -31.22 3.92 -3.04
CA VAL A 233 -32.00 3.10 -3.98
C VAL A 233 -31.35 3.09 -5.36
N MET A 234 -30.98 4.25 -5.89
CA MET A 234 -30.31 4.35 -7.19
C MET A 234 -28.98 3.57 -7.19
N VAL A 235 -28.14 3.78 -6.17
CA VAL A 235 -26.86 3.09 -6.05
C VAL A 235 -27.03 1.58 -5.90
N ARG A 236 -28.05 1.13 -5.15
CA ARG A 236 -28.37 -0.30 -4.99
C ARG A 236 -28.79 -0.92 -6.33
N ASP A 237 -29.64 -0.25 -7.08
CA ASP A 237 -30.19 -0.79 -8.34
C ASP A 237 -29.09 -0.85 -9.42
N ASP A 238 -28.24 0.18 -9.50
CA ASP A 238 -27.03 0.18 -10.35
C ASP A 238 -26.09 -0.96 -9.96
N LEU A 239 -25.87 -1.18 -8.66
CA LEU A 239 -25.04 -2.28 -8.15
C LEU A 239 -25.65 -3.65 -8.50
N ALA A 240 -26.96 -3.82 -8.30
CA ALA A 240 -27.66 -5.05 -8.64
C ALA A 240 -27.53 -5.37 -10.13
N GLN A 241 -27.70 -4.36 -11.00
CA GLN A 241 -27.48 -4.48 -12.43
C GLN A 241 -26.04 -4.89 -12.77
N ALA A 242 -25.04 -4.24 -12.16
CA ALA A 242 -23.64 -4.55 -12.40
C ALA A 242 -23.26 -5.98 -11.96
N LEU A 243 -23.87 -6.49 -10.89
CA LEU A 243 -23.67 -7.84 -10.38
C LEU A 243 -24.52 -8.90 -11.10
N GLY A 244 -25.48 -8.50 -11.93
CA GLY A 244 -26.43 -9.40 -12.58
C GLY A 244 -27.45 -10.02 -11.60
N ALA A 245 -27.71 -9.35 -10.49
CA ALA A 245 -28.64 -9.79 -9.46
C ALA A 245 -30.01 -9.12 -9.62
N ALA A 246 -31.08 -9.83 -9.27
CA ALA A 246 -32.41 -9.26 -9.20
C ALA A 246 -32.61 -8.57 -7.84
N VAL A 247 -33.22 -7.40 -7.86
CA VAL A 247 -33.73 -6.75 -6.64
C VAL A 247 -35.04 -7.44 -6.28
N GLY A 248 -35.14 -7.97 -5.05
CA GLY A 248 -36.36 -8.68 -4.59
C GLY A 248 -37.58 -7.77 -4.55
N GLU A 249 -38.77 -8.34 -4.75
CA GLU A 249 -40.04 -7.58 -4.78
C GLU A 249 -40.34 -6.85 -3.46
N ASP A 250 -39.83 -7.35 -2.33
CA ASP A 250 -39.97 -6.74 -1.01
C ASP A 250 -38.93 -5.63 -0.72
N ALA A 251 -38.03 -5.34 -1.67
CA ALA A 251 -37.01 -4.31 -1.49
C ALA A 251 -37.65 -2.90 -1.49
N PRO A 252 -37.14 -1.96 -0.67
CA PRO A 252 -37.67 -0.60 -0.65
C PRO A 252 -37.49 0.08 -2.01
N ALA A 253 -38.59 0.48 -2.62
CA ALA A 253 -38.64 1.17 -3.91
C ALA A 253 -38.72 2.69 -3.75
N GLU A 254 -38.32 3.44 -4.78
CA GLU A 254 -38.39 4.91 -4.80
C GLU A 254 -39.81 5.42 -4.51
N SER A 255 -40.83 4.81 -5.13
CA SER A 255 -42.24 5.18 -4.95
C SER A 255 -42.69 5.12 -3.49
N ALA A 256 -42.28 4.08 -2.75
CA ALA A 256 -42.64 3.91 -1.35
C ALA A 256 -42.01 4.99 -0.44
N ILE A 257 -40.85 5.53 -0.82
CA ILE A 257 -40.18 6.60 -0.09
C ILE A 257 -40.90 7.94 -0.35
N TRP A 258 -41.24 8.25 -1.60
CA TRP A 258 -41.98 9.45 -1.99
C TRP A 258 -43.42 9.48 -1.41
N ASP A 259 -44.11 8.34 -1.40
CA ASP A 259 -45.45 8.21 -0.80
C ASP A 259 -45.41 8.43 0.73
N GLY A 260 -44.28 8.14 1.37
CA GLY A 260 -44.04 8.39 2.79
C GLY A 260 -43.86 9.88 3.12
N GLU A 261 -43.22 10.66 2.24
CA GLU A 261 -43.07 12.11 2.40
C GLU A 261 -44.39 12.87 2.22
N SER A 262 -45.27 12.37 1.35
CA SER A 262 -46.58 12.98 1.06
C SER A 262 -47.51 13.07 2.29
N LYS A 263 -47.26 12.25 3.33
CA LYS A 263 -48.02 12.32 4.59
C LYS A 263 -47.57 13.44 5.52
N LEU A 264 -46.42 14.08 5.30
CA LEU A 264 -46.00 15.27 6.05
C LEU A 264 -46.84 16.50 5.67
N SER A 265 -47.27 16.62 4.41
CA SER A 265 -48.21 17.67 3.98
C SER A 265 -49.59 17.55 4.62
N GLU A 266 -49.98 16.39 5.13
CA GLU A 266 -51.24 16.19 5.88
C GLU A 266 -51.12 16.62 7.36
N ILE A 267 -49.90 16.86 7.87
CA ILE A 267 -49.63 17.19 9.27
C ILE A 267 -49.49 18.72 9.47
N ILE A 268 -49.39 19.50 8.40
CA ILE A 268 -49.38 20.97 8.47
C ILE A 268 -50.83 21.46 8.25
N PRO A 269 -51.54 21.95 9.29
CA PRO A 269 -52.81 22.62 9.08
C PRO A 269 -52.57 23.95 8.35
N ALA A 270 -53.45 24.27 7.40
CA ALA A 270 -53.44 25.49 6.59
C ALA A 270 -53.40 26.78 7.44
#